data_AF-A0A6J0ZT41-F1
#
_entry.id   AF-A0A6J0ZT41-F1
#
_cell.length_a   1.000
_cell.length_b   1.000
_cell.length_c   1.000
_cell.angle_alpha   90.00
_cell.angle_beta   90.00
_cell.angle_gamma   90.00
#
_symmetry.space_group_name_H-M   'P 1'
#
loop_
_entity.id
_entity.type
_entity.pdbx_description
1 polymer ?
#
loop_
_entity_poly.entity_id
_entity_poly.type
_entity_poly.pdbx_seq_one_letter_code
_entity_poly.pdbx_strand_id
1 'polypeptide(L)'
;MRPSLNNATTRPSSSTVPPYLPFCHHSDLLSPKTSCFIPLFPSTKYPTLQNPKSPSYPHQDPSISPAFGSLVKASMASSEPSAGAATETKPFSVLFVCLGNICRSPAAEGVFRDIVKKKGLDSKFNIDSAGTINYHEGNLSDPRMRAASKRRGIEITSISRPIRPSDFRDFDLILAMDKQNREDILKAFNRWKFRETLPADAHKKVRLMCSYCKKHDETEVPDPYYGGPQGFEKVLDLLEDACESLLDNILAENSDIRGS
;
A
#
# COMPACT_ATOMS: atom_id res chain seq x y z
N MET A 1 -70.31 -8.23 36.60
CA MET A 1 -69.11 -8.73 37.30
C MET A 1 -67.89 -8.04 36.72
N ARG A 2 -66.96 -7.57 37.58
CA ARG A 2 -66.07 -6.37 37.51
C ARG A 2 -66.74 -5.11 38.08
N PRO A 3 -65.97 -4.16 38.65
CA PRO A 3 -64.69 -4.25 39.37
C PRO A 3 -64.76 -3.55 40.76
N SER A 4 -63.72 -3.64 41.59
CA SER A 4 -63.59 -2.75 42.77
C SER A 4 -62.16 -2.27 42.94
N LEU A 5 -62.03 -0.94 42.94
CA LEU A 5 -60.89 -0.13 43.37
C LEU A 5 -60.84 -0.11 44.90
N ASN A 6 -59.64 -0.02 45.48
CA ASN A 6 -59.46 0.55 46.81
C ASN A 6 -58.15 1.36 46.88
N ASN A 7 -58.19 2.36 47.75
CA ASN A 7 -57.44 3.60 47.73
C ASN A 7 -56.57 3.71 49.02
N ALA A 8 -55.58 4.62 48.99
CA ALA A 8 -55.13 5.47 50.11
C ALA A 8 -54.01 5.01 51.11
N THR A 9 -52.86 5.71 51.00
CA THR A 9 -52.12 6.50 52.03
C THR A 9 -51.27 5.83 53.13
N THR A 10 -49.94 6.07 53.14
CA THR A 10 -49.14 6.84 54.14
C THR A 10 -47.61 6.66 53.96
N ARG A 11 -46.85 7.76 54.16
CA ARG A 11 -45.37 7.94 54.16
C ARG A 11 -44.90 8.03 55.65
N PRO A 12 -43.62 8.32 55.99
CA PRO A 12 -42.31 7.72 55.65
C PRO A 12 -41.47 7.39 56.92
N SER A 13 -40.25 6.84 56.78
CA SER A 13 -39.21 6.97 57.82
C SER A 13 -37.81 7.14 57.22
N SER A 14 -36.99 7.85 57.98
CA SER A 14 -35.79 8.62 57.61
C SER A 14 -34.56 8.17 58.38
N SER A 15 -33.38 8.23 57.77
CA SER A 15 -32.08 8.51 58.42
C SER A 15 -31.07 8.78 57.29
N THR A 16 -30.68 10.01 56.95
CA THR A 16 -29.98 11.11 57.65
C THR A 16 -28.49 10.82 57.91
N VAL A 17 -27.68 11.48 57.08
CA VAL A 17 -26.22 11.70 57.09
C VAL A 17 -25.83 12.70 58.20
N PRO A 18 -24.53 12.80 58.58
CA PRO A 18 -23.98 14.11 58.92
C PRO A 18 -22.66 14.49 58.17
N PRO A 19 -22.32 15.80 58.06
CA PRO A 19 -21.28 16.33 57.15
C PRO A 19 -20.16 17.18 57.85
N TYR A 20 -19.26 17.77 57.04
CA TYR A 20 -18.26 18.87 57.27
C TYR A 20 -16.87 18.52 57.86
N LEU A 21 -15.74 18.57 57.10
CA LEU A 21 -14.78 19.68 56.72
C LEU A 21 -13.74 20.05 57.83
N PRO A 22 -12.64 20.82 57.61
CA PRO A 22 -11.50 20.79 56.65
C PRO A 22 -10.10 21.04 57.35
N PHE A 23 -9.06 21.54 56.62
CA PHE A 23 -7.70 22.03 57.03
C PHE A 23 -6.54 20.99 57.01
N CYS A 24 -5.27 21.25 56.63
CA CYS A 24 -4.55 22.31 55.89
C CYS A 24 -3.07 21.88 55.66
N HIS A 25 -2.39 22.47 54.64
CA HIS A 25 -0.92 22.65 54.45
C HIS A 25 0.02 21.41 54.48
N HIS A 26 1.18 21.31 53.80
CA HIS A 26 2.13 22.25 53.25
C HIS A 26 3.02 21.51 52.21
N SER A 27 3.63 22.28 51.31
CA SER A 27 4.55 21.86 50.24
C SER A 27 5.94 21.40 50.70
N ASP A 28 6.60 20.70 49.78
CA ASP A 28 8.02 20.82 49.38
C ASP A 28 9.10 19.77 49.80
N LEU A 29 9.86 19.42 48.75
CA LEU A 29 11.26 18.94 48.65
C LEU A 29 11.57 17.44 48.86
N LEU A 30 11.94 16.76 47.76
CA LEU A 30 13.32 16.36 47.40
C LEU A 30 13.33 15.20 46.36
N SER A 31 13.96 15.45 45.21
CA SER A 31 14.52 14.43 44.30
C SER A 31 15.95 14.06 44.77
N PRO A 32 16.73 13.16 44.11
CA PRO A 32 16.41 12.04 43.21
C PRO A 32 17.18 10.74 43.61
N LYS A 33 16.87 9.57 43.01
CA LYS A 33 17.88 8.54 42.62
C LYS A 33 17.28 7.25 42.01
N THR A 34 17.75 6.93 40.80
CA THR A 34 18.13 5.60 40.26
C THR A 34 17.19 4.40 40.39
N SER A 35 16.70 3.90 39.25
CA SER A 35 17.16 2.65 38.61
C SER A 35 16.14 2.19 37.57
N CYS A 36 16.54 2.19 36.30
CA CYS A 36 15.76 1.69 35.19
C CYS A 36 15.95 0.17 35.11
N PHE A 37 14.93 -0.60 35.49
CA PHE A 37 14.90 -2.05 35.30
C PHE A 37 14.36 -2.37 33.91
N ILE A 38 15.24 -2.88 33.05
CA ILE A 38 14.91 -3.50 31.76
C ILE A 38 14.62 -4.99 32.04
N PRO A 39 13.44 -5.54 31.71
CA PRO A 39 13.27 -6.98 31.72
C PRO A 39 13.90 -7.58 30.45
N LEU A 40 14.99 -8.34 30.63
CA LEU A 40 15.49 -9.27 29.61
C LEU A 40 14.45 -10.38 29.41
N PHE A 41 13.90 -10.47 28.19
CA PHE A 41 13.16 -11.65 27.78
C PHE A 41 14.13 -12.77 27.35
N PRO A 42 13.86 -14.05 27.71
CA PRO A 42 14.73 -15.17 27.37
C PRO A 42 14.73 -15.44 25.86
N SER A 43 15.92 -15.65 25.31
CA SER A 43 16.16 -16.10 23.95
C SER A 43 15.67 -17.54 23.77
N THR A 44 14.51 -17.72 23.14
CA THR A 44 14.04 -19.04 22.71
C THR A 44 14.72 -19.44 21.41
N LYS A 45 15.62 -20.42 21.53
CA LYS A 45 16.23 -21.15 20.41
C LYS A 45 15.13 -21.89 19.64
N TYR A 46 15.05 -21.68 18.33
CA TYR A 46 14.30 -22.56 17.43
C TYR A 46 15.25 -23.27 16.46
N PRO A 47 14.96 -24.54 16.11
CA PRO A 47 15.90 -25.44 15.46
C PRO A 47 16.10 -25.12 13.97
N THR A 48 17.35 -25.22 13.54
CA THR A 48 17.80 -25.09 12.14
C THR A 48 17.27 -26.25 11.31
N LEU A 49 16.33 -25.99 10.40
CA LEU A 49 15.97 -26.95 9.35
C LEU A 49 16.94 -26.80 8.17
N GLN A 50 17.62 -27.90 7.86
CA GLN A 50 18.57 -28.04 6.77
C GLN A 50 17.85 -27.97 5.41
N ASN A 51 18.45 -27.23 4.50
CA ASN A 51 17.97 -26.97 3.14
C ASN A 51 18.21 -28.18 2.23
N PRO A 52 17.20 -28.78 1.56
CA PRO A 52 17.45 -29.77 0.52
C PRO A 52 17.87 -29.10 -0.80
N LYS A 53 18.84 -29.74 -1.44
CA LYS A 53 19.53 -29.39 -2.68
C LYS A 53 18.57 -29.07 -3.85
N SER A 54 18.91 -28.02 -4.61
CA SER A 54 18.34 -27.71 -5.93
C SER A 54 18.78 -28.76 -6.97
N PRO A 55 17.89 -29.18 -7.90
CA PRO A 55 18.31 -29.99 -9.04
C PRO A 55 18.81 -29.13 -10.21
N SER A 56 19.95 -29.54 -10.74
CA SER A 56 20.64 -29.04 -11.94
C SER A 56 19.91 -29.45 -13.23
N TYR A 57 19.73 -28.51 -14.17
CA TYR A 57 19.27 -28.79 -15.54
C TYR A 57 20.46 -28.95 -16.49
N PRO A 58 20.44 -29.92 -17.42
CA PRO A 58 21.53 -30.13 -18.36
C PRO A 58 21.49 -29.15 -19.55
N HIS A 59 22.68 -28.74 -19.97
CA HIS A 59 22.97 -28.02 -21.21
C HIS A 59 22.55 -28.83 -22.45
N GLN A 60 21.96 -28.16 -23.44
CA GLN A 60 21.84 -28.66 -24.81
C GLN A 60 22.58 -27.73 -25.76
N ASP A 61 23.56 -28.30 -26.47
CA ASP A 61 24.12 -27.78 -27.71
C ASP A 61 23.04 -27.76 -28.81
N PRO A 62 23.17 -26.86 -29.79
CA PRO A 62 23.16 -27.36 -31.16
C PRO A 62 24.18 -26.67 -32.07
N SER A 63 25.08 -27.49 -32.62
CA SER A 63 25.87 -27.22 -33.81
C SER A 63 25.09 -27.63 -35.07
N ILE A 64 24.56 -26.70 -35.87
CA ILE A 64 24.22 -26.97 -37.29
C ILE A 64 24.40 -25.67 -38.11
N SER A 65 25.38 -25.67 -39.01
CA SER A 65 25.42 -24.79 -40.19
C SER A 65 24.54 -25.37 -41.31
N PRO A 66 24.07 -24.55 -42.26
CA PRO A 66 24.83 -24.50 -43.52
C PRO A 66 24.92 -23.11 -44.16
N ALA A 67 26.03 -22.91 -44.86
CA ALA A 67 26.18 -21.87 -45.89
C ALA A 67 25.55 -22.37 -47.19
N PHE A 68 24.87 -21.51 -47.96
CA PHE A 68 24.85 -21.56 -49.42
C PHE A 68 24.20 -20.30 -50.03
N GLY A 69 24.88 -19.70 -51.02
CA GLY A 69 24.24 -19.21 -52.23
C GLY A 69 23.65 -17.81 -52.24
N SER A 70 24.42 -16.86 -52.76
CA SER A 70 23.97 -15.56 -53.27
C SER A 70 23.10 -15.71 -54.53
N LEU A 71 21.99 -14.96 -54.64
CA LEU A 71 21.49 -14.49 -55.94
C LEU A 71 20.65 -13.21 -55.80
N VAL A 72 21.10 -12.18 -56.49
CA VAL A 72 20.49 -10.85 -56.61
C VAL A 72 19.25 -10.91 -57.49
N LYS A 73 18.15 -10.26 -57.09
CA LYS A 73 17.21 -9.67 -58.05
C LYS A 73 16.56 -8.42 -57.47
N ALA A 74 16.85 -7.30 -58.11
CA ALA A 74 16.19 -6.02 -57.89
C ALA A 74 14.72 -6.11 -58.36
N SER A 75 13.81 -5.57 -57.55
CA SER A 75 12.46 -5.21 -57.99
C SER A 75 12.06 -3.91 -57.31
N MET A 76 11.87 -2.88 -58.13
CA MET A 76 11.29 -1.60 -57.76
C MET A 76 9.83 -1.82 -57.37
N ALA A 77 9.52 -1.58 -56.10
CA ALA A 77 8.15 -1.38 -55.63
C ALA A 77 8.12 -0.04 -54.90
N SER A 78 7.43 0.91 -55.51
CA SER A 78 7.04 2.19 -54.95
C SER A 78 6.21 1.98 -53.68
N SER A 79 6.84 2.16 -52.52
CA SER A 79 6.14 2.31 -51.26
C SER A 79 5.78 3.78 -51.06
N GLU A 80 4.49 4.09 -51.21
CA GLU A 80 3.91 5.30 -50.64
C GLU A 80 4.29 5.42 -49.16
N PRO A 81 4.57 6.63 -48.63
CA PRO A 81 4.78 6.80 -47.21
C PRO A 81 3.44 6.60 -46.51
N SER A 82 3.24 5.41 -45.94
CA SER A 82 2.15 5.13 -45.00
C SER A 82 2.16 6.19 -43.91
N ALA A 83 1.08 6.94 -43.89
CA ALA A 83 0.78 7.97 -42.93
C ALA A 83 0.74 7.39 -41.51
N GLY A 84 1.34 8.13 -40.57
CA GLY A 84 1.08 8.00 -39.15
C GLY A 84 1.90 6.92 -38.46
N ALA A 85 3.18 7.21 -38.18
CA ALA A 85 3.83 6.61 -37.02
C ALA A 85 3.02 7.06 -35.78
N ALA A 86 2.07 6.23 -35.37
CA ALA A 86 1.40 6.39 -34.09
C ALA A 86 2.49 6.31 -33.03
N THR A 87 2.85 7.46 -32.46
CA THR A 87 3.68 7.51 -31.26
C THR A 87 2.95 6.74 -30.17
N GLU A 88 3.33 5.48 -29.95
CA GLU A 88 2.86 4.71 -28.81
C GLU A 88 3.32 5.44 -27.55
N THR A 89 2.36 6.05 -26.84
CA THR A 89 2.61 6.69 -25.56
C THR A 89 2.84 5.60 -24.52
N LYS A 90 3.96 5.71 -23.78
CA LYS A 90 4.31 4.80 -22.69
C LYS A 90 3.15 4.77 -21.66
N PRO A 91 2.75 3.60 -21.13
CA PRO A 91 1.78 3.51 -20.04
C PRO A 91 2.20 4.32 -18.81
N PHE A 92 1.25 5.05 -18.22
CA PHE A 92 1.47 5.81 -16.99
C PHE A 92 1.64 4.86 -15.82
N SER A 93 2.76 4.98 -15.10
CA SER A 93 3.21 4.00 -14.13
C SER A 93 2.95 4.48 -12.69
N VAL A 94 2.13 3.75 -11.93
CA VAL A 94 1.78 4.04 -10.53
C VAL A 94 2.29 2.95 -9.60
N LEU A 95 3.03 3.34 -8.55
CA LEU A 95 3.53 2.44 -7.51
C LEU A 95 2.90 2.76 -6.16
N PHE A 96 2.23 1.76 -5.56
CA PHE A 96 1.70 1.86 -4.20
C PHE A 96 2.70 1.30 -3.19
N VAL A 97 2.98 2.02 -2.10
CA VAL A 97 4.03 1.64 -1.14
C VAL A 97 3.51 1.69 0.30
N CYS A 98 3.60 0.55 0.99
CA CYS A 98 3.35 0.47 2.43
C CYS A 98 4.58 -0.09 3.17
N LEU A 99 4.46 -0.44 4.45
CA LEU A 99 5.57 -1.06 5.19
C LEU A 99 5.95 -2.43 4.60
N GLY A 100 5.11 -3.45 4.81
CA GLY A 100 5.45 -4.85 4.48
C GLY A 100 4.98 -5.38 3.13
N ASN A 101 4.26 -4.57 2.33
CA ASN A 101 3.68 -4.98 1.05
C ASN A 101 2.85 -6.27 1.07
N ILE A 102 2.04 -6.43 2.12
CA ILE A 102 1.10 -7.56 2.24
C ILE A 102 -0.34 -7.12 2.51
N CYS A 103 -0.57 -5.90 3.02
CA CYS A 103 -1.92 -5.42 3.34
C CYS A 103 -2.31 -4.22 2.46
N ARG A 104 -1.81 -3.03 2.81
CA ARG A 104 -2.31 -1.75 2.28
C ARG A 104 -1.94 -1.52 0.82
N SER A 105 -0.65 -1.63 0.46
CA SER A 105 -0.23 -1.38 -0.92
C SER A 105 -0.74 -2.42 -1.93
N PRO A 106 -0.82 -3.73 -1.62
CA PRO A 106 -1.50 -4.68 -2.50
C PRO A 106 -3.00 -4.40 -2.66
N ALA A 107 -3.67 -3.94 -1.61
CA ALA A 107 -5.07 -3.55 -1.71
C ALA A 107 -5.26 -2.33 -2.61
N ALA A 108 -4.39 -1.32 -2.47
CA ALA A 108 -4.42 -0.13 -3.31
C ALA A 108 -4.18 -0.47 -4.79
N GLU A 109 -3.22 -1.37 -5.06
CA GLU A 109 -2.96 -1.91 -6.39
C GLU A 109 -4.18 -2.61 -7.00
N GLY A 110 -4.82 -3.49 -6.23
CA GLY A 110 -6.04 -4.19 -6.66
C GLY A 110 -7.21 -3.24 -6.93
N VAL A 111 -7.47 -2.30 -6.02
CA VAL A 111 -8.53 -1.28 -6.14
C VAL A 111 -8.31 -0.42 -7.38
N PHE A 112 -7.11 0.14 -7.53
CA PHE A 112 -6.81 1.04 -8.64
C PHE A 112 -6.87 0.32 -10.00
N ARG A 113 -6.34 -0.91 -10.08
CA ARG A 113 -6.42 -1.73 -11.29
C ARG A 113 -7.86 -2.04 -11.67
N ASP A 114 -8.71 -2.40 -10.70
CA ASP A 114 -10.13 -2.64 -10.95
C ASP A 114 -10.84 -1.39 -11.50
N ILE A 115 -10.58 -0.21 -10.92
CA ILE A 115 -11.13 1.07 -11.41
C ILE A 115 -10.64 1.38 -12.84
N VAL A 116 -9.33 1.27 -13.10
CA VAL A 116 -8.74 1.49 -14.43
C VAL A 116 -9.34 0.55 -15.48
N LYS A 117 -9.48 -0.73 -15.13
CA LYS A 117 -10.08 -1.74 -16.01
C LYS A 117 -11.55 -1.46 -16.31
N LYS A 118 -12.34 -1.07 -15.29
CA LYS A 118 -13.75 -0.67 -15.46
C LYS A 118 -13.92 0.55 -16.37
N LYS A 119 -12.89 1.39 -16.49
CA LYS A 119 -12.84 2.54 -17.40
C LYS A 119 -12.27 2.20 -18.79
N GLY A 120 -11.85 0.95 -19.03
CA GLY A 120 -11.26 0.53 -20.31
C GLY A 120 -9.85 1.07 -20.56
N LEU A 121 -9.12 1.46 -19.51
CA LEU A 121 -7.82 2.12 -19.59
C LEU A 121 -6.64 1.20 -19.26
N ASP A 122 -6.85 -0.11 -19.16
CA ASP A 122 -5.84 -1.07 -18.67
C ASP A 122 -4.51 -0.99 -19.43
N SER A 123 -4.55 -0.86 -20.76
CA SER A 123 -3.34 -0.74 -21.59
C SER A 123 -2.59 0.60 -21.43
N LYS A 124 -3.20 1.59 -20.79
CA LYS A 124 -2.62 2.93 -20.56
C LYS A 124 -1.92 3.04 -19.23
N PHE A 125 -1.99 2.02 -18.38
CA PHE A 125 -1.41 2.05 -17.04
C PHE A 125 -0.48 0.87 -16.80
N ASN A 126 0.59 1.13 -16.06
CA ASN A 126 1.40 0.12 -15.41
C ASN A 126 1.22 0.30 -13.89
N ILE A 127 0.72 -0.74 -13.21
CA ILE A 127 0.26 -0.65 -11.82
C ILE A 127 0.95 -1.72 -11.01
N ASP A 128 1.64 -1.32 -9.94
CA ASP A 128 2.40 -2.22 -9.07
C ASP A 128 2.35 -1.77 -7.59
N SER A 129 2.81 -2.64 -6.70
CA SER A 129 3.01 -2.32 -5.28
C SER A 129 4.35 -2.79 -4.73
N ALA A 130 4.81 -2.11 -3.67
CA ALA A 130 6.05 -2.43 -2.98
C ALA A 130 5.97 -2.12 -1.47
N GLY A 131 7.03 -2.51 -0.77
CA GLY A 131 7.23 -2.36 0.68
C GLY A 131 8.47 -1.56 1.00
N THR A 132 8.46 -0.79 2.09
CA THR A 132 9.68 -0.11 2.57
C THR A 132 10.68 -1.06 3.23
N ILE A 133 10.22 -2.25 3.61
CA ILE A 133 11.05 -3.37 4.11
C ILE A 133 10.90 -4.61 3.22
N ASN A 134 11.82 -5.56 3.36
CA ASN A 134 11.85 -6.82 2.61
C ASN A 134 11.44 -8.05 3.45
N TYR A 135 10.91 -7.85 4.66
CA TYR A 135 10.62 -8.96 5.59
C TYR A 135 9.64 -10.00 5.02
N HIS A 136 8.73 -9.57 4.13
CA HIS A 136 7.76 -10.46 3.50
C HIS A 136 8.05 -10.74 2.02
N GLU A 137 9.23 -10.40 1.49
CA GLU A 137 9.54 -10.57 0.06
C GLU A 137 9.23 -11.99 -0.43
N GLY A 138 8.53 -12.09 -1.56
CA GLY A 138 8.08 -13.36 -2.15
C GLY A 138 6.76 -13.91 -1.59
N ASN A 139 6.23 -13.36 -0.49
CA ASN A 139 4.95 -13.80 0.07
C ASN A 139 3.75 -13.23 -0.66
N LEU A 140 2.65 -13.97 -0.63
CA LEU A 140 1.33 -13.46 -1.00
C LEU A 140 0.86 -12.37 -0.02
N SER A 141 -0.05 -11.52 -0.50
CA SER A 141 -0.80 -10.58 0.33
C SER A 141 -1.54 -11.28 1.49
N ASP A 142 -1.71 -10.55 2.59
CA ASP A 142 -2.34 -11.00 3.82
C ASP A 142 -3.72 -11.61 3.50
N PRO A 143 -3.99 -12.84 3.97
CA PRO A 143 -5.22 -13.55 3.62
C PRO A 143 -6.48 -12.81 4.09
N ARG A 144 -6.41 -12.03 5.18
CA ARG A 144 -7.54 -11.23 5.69
C ARG A 144 -7.84 -10.07 4.75
N MET A 145 -6.80 -9.39 4.26
CA MET A 145 -6.97 -8.33 3.26
C MET A 145 -7.54 -8.88 1.96
N ARG A 146 -6.96 -9.98 1.44
CA ARG A 146 -7.48 -10.66 0.24
C ARG A 146 -8.95 -11.06 0.40
N ALA A 147 -9.34 -11.59 1.56
CA ALA A 147 -10.72 -11.95 1.85
C ALA A 147 -11.65 -10.72 1.89
N ALA A 148 -11.21 -9.61 2.47
CA ALA A 148 -11.97 -8.35 2.48
C ALA A 148 -12.15 -7.77 1.08
N SER A 149 -11.07 -7.66 0.30
CA SER A 149 -11.13 -7.15 -1.07
C SER A 149 -11.99 -8.04 -1.98
N LYS A 150 -11.91 -9.37 -1.82
CA LYS A 150 -12.73 -10.30 -2.60
C LYS A 150 -14.23 -10.12 -2.35
N ARG A 151 -14.65 -9.76 -1.12
CA ARG A 151 -16.07 -9.43 -0.84
C ARG A 151 -16.56 -8.22 -1.64
N ARG A 152 -15.66 -7.33 -2.05
CA ARG A 152 -15.93 -6.16 -2.88
C ARG A 152 -15.70 -6.41 -4.39
N GLY A 153 -15.41 -7.65 -4.77
CA GLY A 153 -15.11 -8.02 -6.17
C GLY A 153 -13.71 -7.62 -6.62
N ILE A 154 -12.83 -7.21 -5.71
CA ILE A 154 -11.45 -6.81 -6.01
C ILE A 154 -10.51 -7.99 -5.80
N GLU A 155 -9.74 -8.32 -6.82
CA GLU A 155 -8.71 -9.35 -6.75
C GLU A 155 -7.35 -8.75 -6.40
N ILE A 156 -6.69 -9.31 -5.38
CA ILE A 156 -5.31 -8.96 -5.01
C ILE A 156 -4.42 -10.16 -5.36
N THR A 157 -3.57 -9.97 -6.37
CA THR A 157 -2.61 -10.96 -6.87
C THR A 157 -1.16 -10.61 -6.57
N SER A 158 -0.91 -9.50 -5.87
CA SER A 158 0.44 -9.00 -5.58
C SER A 158 1.29 -10.01 -4.82
N ILE A 159 2.57 -10.05 -5.18
CA ILE A 159 3.63 -10.74 -4.45
C ILE A 159 4.50 -9.68 -3.81
N SER A 160 4.70 -9.79 -2.50
CA SER A 160 5.44 -8.81 -1.72
C SER A 160 6.85 -8.64 -2.27
N ARG A 161 7.26 -7.38 -2.46
CA ARG A 161 8.63 -6.99 -2.82
C ARG A 161 9.04 -5.70 -2.10
N PRO A 162 10.33 -5.51 -1.77
CA PRO A 162 10.80 -4.21 -1.34
C PRO A 162 10.81 -3.21 -2.50
N ILE A 163 10.71 -1.93 -2.18
CA ILE A 163 11.02 -0.83 -3.09
C ILE A 163 12.50 -0.90 -3.48
N ARG A 164 12.80 -0.56 -4.73
CA ARG A 164 14.14 -0.65 -5.34
C ARG A 164 14.54 0.69 -5.96
N PRO A 165 15.84 0.94 -6.21
CA PRO A 165 16.31 2.15 -6.88
C PRO A 165 15.63 2.37 -8.25
N SER A 166 15.39 1.30 -9.00
CA SER A 166 14.72 1.34 -10.31
C SER A 166 13.30 1.90 -10.24
N ASP A 167 12.60 1.73 -9.12
CA ASP A 167 11.24 2.26 -8.96
C ASP A 167 11.20 3.79 -9.09
N PHE A 168 12.29 4.47 -8.68
CA PHE A 168 12.43 5.92 -8.86
C PHE A 168 12.75 6.34 -10.30
N ARG A 169 13.07 5.41 -11.20
CA ARG A 169 13.19 5.66 -12.64
C ARG A 169 11.89 5.30 -13.36
N ASP A 170 11.32 4.16 -13.01
CA ASP A 170 10.33 3.48 -13.84
C ASP A 170 8.90 4.01 -13.64
N PHE A 171 8.57 4.44 -12.42
CA PHE A 171 7.23 4.89 -12.04
C PHE A 171 7.07 6.41 -12.12
N ASP A 172 5.96 6.88 -12.64
CA ASP A 172 5.65 8.31 -12.77
C ASP A 172 5.10 8.87 -11.44
N LEU A 173 4.45 8.02 -10.64
CA LEU A 173 3.89 8.37 -9.33
C LEU A 173 4.16 7.27 -8.28
N ILE A 174 4.57 7.67 -7.07
CA ILE A 174 4.81 6.76 -5.94
C ILE A 174 3.93 7.20 -4.76
N LEU A 175 3.03 6.32 -4.33
CA LEU A 175 1.99 6.61 -3.34
C LEU A 175 2.26 5.87 -2.03
N ALA A 176 2.67 6.63 -1.02
CA ALA A 176 2.90 6.15 0.33
C ALA A 176 1.58 6.04 1.10
N MET A 177 1.37 4.91 1.78
CA MET A 177 0.14 4.68 2.55
C MET A 177 0.06 5.55 3.80
N ASP A 178 1.20 5.86 4.42
CA ASP A 178 1.28 6.70 5.61
C ASP A 178 2.54 7.61 5.55
N LYS A 179 2.65 8.53 6.51
CA LYS A 179 3.78 9.48 6.60
C LYS A 179 5.10 8.77 6.84
N GLN A 180 5.11 7.71 7.64
CA GLN A 180 6.33 6.94 7.90
C GLN A 180 6.85 6.27 6.63
N ASN A 181 5.95 5.69 5.83
CA ASN A 181 6.29 5.10 4.53
C ASN A 181 6.83 6.17 3.59
N ARG A 182 6.22 7.36 3.55
CA ARG A 182 6.74 8.48 2.76
C ARG A 182 8.15 8.87 3.19
N GLU A 183 8.40 9.01 4.49
CA GLU A 183 9.75 9.29 4.99
C GLU A 183 10.76 8.20 4.62
N ASP A 184 10.39 6.94 4.75
CA ASP A 184 11.27 5.81 4.48
C ASP A 184 11.63 5.72 2.99
N ILE A 185 10.67 5.99 2.10
CA ILE A 185 10.88 6.11 0.65
C ILE A 185 11.87 7.25 0.36
N LEU A 186 11.67 8.43 0.96
CA LEU A 186 12.57 9.57 0.75
C LEU A 186 13.97 9.34 1.33
N LYS A 187 14.08 8.65 2.48
CA LYS A 187 15.36 8.21 3.05
C LYS A 187 16.03 7.21 2.09
N ALA A 188 15.29 6.27 1.51
CA ALA A 188 15.83 5.32 0.52
C ALA A 188 16.34 6.03 -0.73
N PHE A 189 15.55 6.94 -1.31
CA PHE A 189 15.98 7.79 -2.43
C PHE A 189 17.28 8.53 -2.13
N ASN A 190 17.36 9.19 -0.96
CA ASN A 190 18.54 9.93 -0.55
C ASN A 190 19.78 9.05 -0.37
N ARG A 191 19.64 7.78 -0.01
CA ARG A 191 20.76 6.83 0.04
C ARG A 191 21.18 6.39 -1.35
N TRP A 192 20.23 6.11 -2.23
CA TRP A 192 20.50 5.53 -3.56
C TRP A 192 20.98 6.54 -4.59
N LYS A 193 20.55 7.80 -4.52
CA LYS A 193 20.97 8.86 -5.45
C LYS A 193 22.49 9.13 -5.46
N PHE A 194 23.21 8.69 -4.43
CA PHE A 194 24.67 8.77 -4.36
C PHE A 194 25.38 7.51 -4.87
N ARG A 195 24.64 6.44 -5.18
CA ARG A 195 25.17 5.14 -5.61
C ARG A 195 24.76 4.78 -7.04
N GLU A 196 23.64 5.30 -7.51
CA GLU A 196 23.08 5.05 -8.84
C GLU A 196 22.57 6.34 -9.48
N THR A 197 22.56 6.39 -10.81
CA THR A 197 21.93 7.47 -11.56
C THR A 197 20.41 7.39 -11.41
N LEU A 198 19.85 8.29 -10.61
CA LEU A 198 18.40 8.48 -10.42
C LEU A 198 18.00 9.89 -10.89
N PRO A 199 16.76 10.09 -11.37
CA PRO A 199 16.28 11.43 -11.72
C PRO A 199 16.35 12.35 -10.50
N ALA A 200 16.93 13.54 -10.68
CA ALA A 200 17.21 14.47 -9.59
C ALA A 200 15.94 14.88 -8.81
N ASP A 201 14.81 14.93 -9.51
CA ASP A 201 13.50 15.29 -8.99
C ASP A 201 12.58 14.09 -8.73
N ALA A 202 13.09 12.84 -8.75
CA ALA A 202 12.28 11.65 -8.47
C ALA A 202 11.65 11.64 -7.05
N HIS A 203 12.16 12.44 -6.11
CA HIS A 203 11.49 12.65 -4.82
C HIS A 203 10.16 13.42 -4.95
N LYS A 204 10.02 14.25 -5.99
CA LYS A 204 8.82 15.06 -6.24
C LYS A 204 7.63 14.24 -6.71
N LYS A 205 7.79 12.98 -7.12
CA LYS A 205 6.66 12.07 -7.42
C LYS A 205 6.19 11.24 -6.22
N VAL A 206 6.80 11.41 -5.04
CA VAL A 206 6.34 10.73 -3.82
C VAL A 206 5.22 11.54 -3.15
N ARG A 207 4.03 10.95 -3.02
CA ARG A 207 2.84 11.55 -2.42
C ARG A 207 2.20 10.61 -1.39
N LEU A 208 1.31 11.14 -0.55
CA LEU A 208 0.51 10.32 0.37
C LEU A 208 -0.73 9.81 -0.37
N MET A 209 -1.13 8.57 -0.15
CA MET A 209 -2.34 8.01 -0.77
C MET A 209 -3.57 8.85 -0.42
N CYS A 210 -3.72 9.19 0.86
CA CYS A 210 -4.86 9.97 1.34
C CYS A 210 -4.86 11.44 0.91
N SER A 211 -3.80 11.96 0.24
CA SER A 211 -3.92 13.29 -0.39
C SER A 211 -4.90 13.31 -1.56
N TYR A 212 -5.34 12.13 -2.01
CA TYR A 212 -6.36 11.99 -3.05
C TYR A 212 -7.76 11.68 -2.49
N CYS A 213 -7.94 11.46 -1.18
CA CYS A 213 -9.27 11.27 -0.59
C CYS A 213 -10.15 12.51 -0.83
N LYS A 214 -11.42 12.30 -1.17
CA LYS A 214 -12.42 13.37 -1.34
C LYS A 214 -13.62 13.22 -0.40
N LYS A 215 -13.94 11.98 -0.02
CA LYS A 215 -15.07 11.62 0.85
C LYS A 215 -14.62 11.41 2.30
N HIS A 216 -13.32 11.27 2.53
CA HIS A 216 -12.69 10.97 3.81
C HIS A 216 -11.65 12.03 4.19
N ASP A 217 -11.62 12.42 5.48
CA ASP A 217 -10.71 13.45 6.02
C ASP A 217 -9.39 12.87 6.57
N GLU A 218 -9.25 11.55 6.58
CA GLU A 218 -8.03 10.89 7.04
C GLU A 218 -6.82 11.32 6.21
N THR A 219 -5.69 11.54 6.88
CA THR A 219 -4.43 11.94 6.20
C THR A 219 -3.53 10.77 5.84
N GLU A 220 -3.85 9.57 6.33
CA GLU A 220 -3.04 8.34 6.22
C GLU A 220 -3.95 7.11 6.17
N VAL A 221 -3.53 6.07 5.45
CA VAL A 221 -4.19 4.76 5.44
C VAL A 221 -3.69 3.96 6.65
N PRO A 222 -4.53 3.71 7.66
CA PRO A 222 -4.12 3.07 8.91
C PRO A 222 -3.65 1.63 8.65
N ASP A 223 -2.66 1.16 9.41
CA ASP A 223 -2.23 -0.23 9.31
C ASP A 223 -3.28 -1.18 9.90
N PRO A 224 -3.92 -2.05 9.09
CA PRO A 224 -5.00 -2.90 9.58
C PRO A 224 -4.48 -4.13 10.33
N TYR A 225 -3.16 -4.40 10.33
CA TYR A 225 -2.59 -5.67 10.79
C TYR A 225 -2.96 -6.00 12.23
N TYR A 226 -3.12 -4.98 13.07
CA TYR A 226 -3.46 -5.07 14.49
C TYR A 226 -4.95 -4.78 14.80
N GLY A 227 -5.77 -4.43 13.79
CA GLY A 227 -7.08 -3.77 13.97
C GLY A 227 -8.34 -4.63 13.83
N GLY A 228 -8.23 -5.96 13.91
CA GLY A 228 -9.37 -6.86 13.68
C GLY A 228 -10.02 -6.72 12.29
N PRO A 229 -11.18 -7.36 12.02
CA PRO A 229 -11.80 -7.34 10.69
C PRO A 229 -12.20 -5.95 10.18
N GLN A 230 -12.66 -5.06 11.07
CA GLN A 230 -13.11 -3.71 10.69
C GLN A 230 -11.96 -2.83 10.17
N GLY A 231 -10.73 -3.06 10.63
CA GLY A 231 -9.57 -2.33 10.13
C GLY A 231 -9.32 -2.55 8.64
N PHE A 232 -9.59 -3.75 8.13
CA PHE A 232 -9.43 -4.06 6.70
C PHE A 232 -10.49 -3.35 5.85
N GLU A 233 -11.74 -3.30 6.33
CA GLU A 233 -12.81 -2.58 5.63
C GLU A 233 -12.53 -1.08 5.58
N LYS A 234 -12.10 -0.48 6.70
CA LYS A 234 -11.74 0.95 6.74
C LYS A 234 -10.61 1.27 5.76
N VAL A 235 -9.61 0.40 5.62
CA VAL A 235 -8.55 0.57 4.62
C VAL A 235 -9.13 0.58 3.21
N LEU A 236 -10.02 -0.36 2.88
CA LEU A 236 -10.63 -0.41 1.55
C LEU A 236 -11.51 0.81 1.26
N ASP A 237 -12.25 1.33 2.25
CA ASP A 237 -13.07 2.55 2.10
C ASP A 237 -12.21 3.76 1.72
N LEU A 238 -11.06 3.93 2.38
CA LEU A 238 -10.11 5.01 2.06
C LEU A 238 -9.48 4.81 0.69
N LEU A 239 -9.13 3.58 0.34
CA LEU A 239 -8.48 3.28 -0.95
C LEU A 239 -9.44 3.46 -2.13
N GLU A 240 -10.71 3.08 -2.00
CA GLU A 240 -11.72 3.29 -3.04
C GLU A 240 -11.94 4.79 -3.30
N ASP A 241 -12.12 5.58 -2.23
CA ASP A 241 -12.24 7.04 -2.34
C ASP A 241 -11.01 7.68 -3.00
N ALA A 242 -9.82 7.35 -2.48
CA ALA A 242 -8.58 7.94 -2.97
C ALA A 242 -8.24 7.50 -4.41
N CYS A 243 -8.50 6.23 -4.79
CA CYS A 243 -8.18 5.73 -6.12
C CYS A 243 -9.10 6.28 -7.22
N GLU A 244 -10.39 6.50 -6.93
CA GLU A 244 -11.31 7.17 -7.87
C GLU A 244 -10.79 8.57 -8.21
N SER A 245 -10.51 9.35 -7.17
CA SER A 245 -9.99 10.70 -7.30
C SER A 245 -8.60 10.73 -7.94
N LEU A 246 -7.72 9.78 -7.59
CA LEU A 246 -6.40 9.63 -8.19
C LEU A 246 -6.48 9.48 -9.72
N LEU A 247 -7.36 8.59 -10.21
CA LEU A 247 -7.52 8.38 -11.64
C LEU A 247 -7.99 9.67 -12.33
N ASP A 248 -8.97 10.37 -11.76
CA ASP A 248 -9.46 11.64 -12.30
C ASP A 248 -8.34 12.68 -12.43
N ASN A 249 -7.48 12.80 -11.40
CA ASN A 249 -6.35 13.73 -11.41
C ASN A 249 -5.32 13.34 -12.48
N ILE A 250 -4.94 12.06 -12.57
CA ILE A 250 -3.99 11.59 -13.60
C ILE A 250 -4.53 11.91 -15.01
N LEU A 251 -5.81 11.64 -15.26
CA LEU A 251 -6.44 11.92 -16.56
C LEU A 251 -6.59 13.42 -16.84
N ALA A 252 -6.70 14.27 -15.82
CA ALA A 252 -6.75 15.72 -16.00
C ALA A 252 -5.37 16.31 -16.32
N GLU A 253 -4.31 15.80 -15.69
CA GLU A 253 -2.94 16.27 -15.87
C GLU A 253 -2.27 15.70 -17.13
N ASN A 254 -2.74 14.55 -17.64
CA ASN A 254 -2.14 13.84 -18.77
C ASN A 254 -3.21 13.58 -19.84
N SER A 255 -3.49 14.61 -20.65
CA SER A 255 -4.56 14.58 -21.66
C SER A 255 -4.34 13.52 -22.75
N ASP A 256 -3.10 13.12 -22.97
CA ASP A 256 -2.66 12.07 -23.89
C ASP A 256 -3.06 10.65 -23.45
N ILE A 257 -3.35 10.44 -22.16
CA ILE A 257 -3.83 9.14 -21.63
C ILE A 257 -5.28 8.88 -22.03
N ARG A 258 -6.11 9.93 -22.19
CA ARG A 258 -7.55 9.80 -22.45
C ARG A 258 -7.86 9.13 -23.79
N GLY A 259 -6.93 9.16 -24.75
CA GLY A 259 -7.17 8.70 -26.12
C GLY A 259 -8.14 9.62 -26.88
N SER A 260 -7.88 9.84 -28.17
CA SER A 260 -8.81 10.51 -29.10
C SER A 260 -10.05 9.67 -29.36
#